data_AF-R1DRJ3-F1
#
_entry.id   AF-R1DRJ3-F1
#
_cell.length_a   1.000
_cell.length_b   1.000
_cell.length_c   1.000
_cell.angle_alpha   90.00
_cell.angle_beta   90.00
_cell.angle_gamma   90.00
#
_symmetry.space_group_name_H-M   'P 1'
#
loop_
_entity.id
_entity.type
_entity.pdbx_description
1 polymer ?
#
loop_
_entity_poly.entity_id
_entity_poly.type
_entity_poly.pdbx_seq_one_letter_code
_entity_poly.pdbx_strand_id
1 'polypeptide(L)'
;MPLVARGRLARRPSLGRPHSADEGFKARALASIRSEDFVVLVASAVLLLVCSIAGPILLPTREQDLPFQILDLGVTKSDGSPATVVLRDPSYDKPILDEKVPNSMLGIINVAGVVLTGFVGGFLPQYAFGGRGEGMRALSAAFVSVGVCTLAAGILRSYFGSLRPNFFAGCGWNNTLGACTTGWKGEHDDLDEGRRSFPSGHTASAYSTLFLLSLCLLRVARATRASIRASRAAEDHVGWRKRLLPALLTVLAVLPTTGATLIAATRVTDYYHFTADVVAGALLGVASAALAAESLLPHFGLEG
;
A
#
# COMPACT_ATOMS: atom_id res chain seq x y z
N MET A 1 39.24 -1.00 84.91
CA MET A 1 38.92 -2.30 84.25
C MET A 1 37.42 -2.54 84.37
N PRO A 2 36.73 -3.03 83.34
CA PRO A 2 36.91 -2.76 81.90
C PRO A 2 35.58 -2.51 81.14
N LEU A 3 35.72 -1.87 79.96
CA LEU A 3 35.04 -2.07 78.65
C LEU A 3 33.50 -2.22 78.58
N VAL A 4 32.76 -1.65 77.62
CA VAL A 4 32.86 -1.86 76.15
C VAL A 4 32.16 -0.70 75.39
N ALA A 5 32.73 -0.39 74.23
CA ALA A 5 32.47 0.74 73.35
C ALA A 5 31.09 0.79 72.65
N ARG A 6 30.58 2.02 72.46
CA ARG A 6 29.47 2.35 71.55
C ARG A 6 29.91 2.22 70.08
N GLY A 7 29.50 1.14 69.42
CA GLY A 7 29.57 1.01 67.96
C GLY A 7 28.36 1.65 67.27
N ARG A 8 28.56 2.76 66.54
CA ARG A 8 27.59 3.25 65.56
C ARG A 8 27.68 2.36 64.32
N LEU A 9 26.67 1.49 64.13
CA LEU A 9 26.44 0.80 62.87
C LEU A 9 25.99 1.81 61.82
N ALA A 10 26.87 2.12 60.87
CA ALA A 10 26.52 2.82 59.65
C ALA A 10 25.52 1.96 58.86
N ARG A 11 24.28 2.46 58.69
CA ARG A 11 23.34 1.91 57.71
C ARG A 11 23.96 2.09 56.32
N ARG A 12 24.42 1.00 55.73
CA ARG A 12 24.67 0.95 54.28
C ARG A 12 23.36 1.29 53.55
N PRO A 13 23.37 2.16 52.54
CA PRO A 13 22.22 2.25 51.64
C PRO A 13 22.12 0.89 50.94
N SER A 14 20.99 0.20 51.14
CA SER A 14 20.64 -0.94 50.31
C SER A 14 20.58 -0.44 48.87
N LEU A 15 21.53 -0.85 48.04
CA LEU A 15 21.40 -0.74 46.59
C LEU A 15 20.05 -1.36 46.22
N GLY A 16 19.09 -0.51 45.83
CA GLY A 16 17.87 -0.95 45.18
C GLY A 16 18.28 -1.78 43.97
N ARG A 17 17.91 -3.06 43.99
CA ARG A 17 18.10 -3.96 42.84
C ARG A 17 17.42 -3.32 41.62
N PRO A 18 18.09 -3.23 40.46
CA PRO A 18 17.44 -2.82 39.20
C PRO A 18 16.43 -3.87 38.66
N HIS A 19 16.28 -5.01 39.34
CA HIS A 19 15.45 -6.14 38.89
C HIS A 19 13.94 -5.86 38.82
N SER A 20 13.37 -4.92 39.57
CA SER A 20 11.91 -4.71 39.57
C SER A 20 11.39 -4.03 38.30
N ALA A 21 12.19 -3.15 37.68
CA ALA A 21 11.83 -2.47 36.44
C ALA A 21 11.94 -3.41 35.23
N ASP A 22 12.96 -4.27 35.21
CA ASP A 22 13.19 -5.26 34.15
C ASP A 22 12.14 -6.39 34.17
N GLU A 23 11.76 -6.88 35.35
CA GLU A 23 10.66 -7.85 35.50
C GLU A 23 9.30 -7.25 35.10
N GLY A 24 9.05 -5.97 35.43
CA GLY A 24 7.84 -5.26 35.01
C GLY A 24 7.78 -5.02 33.49
N PHE A 25 8.92 -4.72 32.87
CA PHE A 25 9.05 -4.59 31.42
C PHE A 25 8.83 -5.93 30.72
N LYS A 26 9.47 -7.00 31.19
CA LYS A 26 9.28 -8.37 30.69
C LYS A 26 7.84 -8.83 30.83
N ALA A 27 7.21 -8.59 31.98
CA ALA A 27 5.80 -8.95 32.20
C ALA A 27 4.85 -8.18 31.26
N ARG A 28 5.08 -6.87 31.02
CA ARG A 28 4.29 -6.09 30.05
C ARG A 28 4.54 -6.51 28.61
N ALA A 29 5.79 -6.83 28.25
CA ALA A 29 6.14 -7.34 26.93
C ALA A 29 5.48 -8.70 26.67
N LEU A 30 5.53 -9.62 27.64
CA LEU A 30 4.87 -10.93 27.58
C LEU A 30 3.35 -10.81 27.53
N ALA A 31 2.76 -9.87 28.28
CA ALA A 31 1.32 -9.58 28.20
C ALA A 31 0.92 -8.97 26.84
N SER A 32 1.77 -8.13 26.24
CA SER A 32 1.56 -7.59 24.89
C SER A 32 1.66 -8.68 23.82
N ILE A 33 2.64 -9.59 23.91
CA ILE A 33 2.80 -10.75 23.01
C ILE A 33 1.59 -11.68 23.09
N ARG A 34 0.95 -11.76 24.25
CA ARG A 34 -0.22 -12.60 24.50
C ARG A 34 -1.56 -11.89 24.22
N SER A 35 -1.53 -10.65 23.73
CA SER A 35 -2.74 -9.93 23.35
C SER A 35 -3.32 -10.49 22.05
N GLU A 36 -4.64 -10.58 21.96
CA GLU A 36 -5.34 -11.03 20.75
C GLU A 36 -4.96 -10.16 19.53
N ASP A 37 -4.75 -8.86 19.75
CA ASP A 37 -4.34 -7.91 18.72
C ASP A 37 -2.95 -8.23 18.13
N PHE A 38 -2.02 -8.73 18.94
CA PHE A 38 -0.71 -9.17 18.47
C PHE A 38 -0.80 -10.42 17.61
N VAL A 39 -1.64 -11.39 18.01
CA VAL A 39 -1.89 -12.61 17.22
C VAL A 39 -2.49 -12.25 15.86
N VAL A 40 -3.48 -11.35 15.84
CA VAL A 40 -4.09 -10.86 14.59
C VAL A 40 -3.07 -10.14 13.71
N LEU A 41 -2.17 -9.35 14.29
CA LEU A 41 -1.10 -8.66 13.56
C LEU A 41 -0.15 -9.65 12.89
N VAL A 42 0.32 -10.65 13.63
CA VAL A 42 1.22 -11.70 13.09
C VAL A 42 0.50 -12.49 12.00
N ALA A 43 -0.74 -12.91 12.23
CA ALA A 43 -1.55 -13.62 11.22
C ALA A 43 -1.74 -12.80 9.95
N SER A 44 -1.99 -11.49 10.08
CA SER A 44 -2.16 -10.57 8.94
C SER A 44 -0.85 -10.38 8.16
N ALA A 45 0.30 -10.34 8.85
CA ALA A 45 1.61 -10.26 8.20
C ALA A 45 1.95 -11.55 7.44
N VAL A 46 1.64 -12.71 8.01
CA VAL A 46 1.77 -14.02 7.34
C VAL A 46 0.87 -14.09 6.12
N LEU A 47 -0.39 -13.65 6.24
CA LEU A 47 -1.34 -13.61 5.13
C LEU A 47 -0.84 -12.74 3.98
N LEU A 48 -0.31 -11.54 4.29
CA LEU A 48 0.32 -10.66 3.29
C LEU A 48 1.45 -11.37 2.53
N LEU A 49 2.33 -12.09 3.23
CA LEU A 49 3.43 -12.82 2.62
C LEU A 49 2.91 -13.92 1.67
N VAL A 50 1.94 -14.71 2.13
CA VAL A 50 1.31 -15.77 1.34
C VAL A 50 0.65 -15.20 0.09
N CYS A 51 -0.14 -14.14 0.23
CA CYS A 51 -0.81 -13.46 -0.88
C CYS A 51 0.16 -12.91 -1.92
N SER A 52 1.29 -12.36 -1.47
CA SER A 52 2.31 -11.78 -2.35
C SER A 52 3.04 -12.84 -3.19
N ILE A 53 3.19 -14.06 -2.66
CA ILE A 53 3.81 -15.18 -3.37
C ILE A 53 2.80 -15.91 -4.27
N ALA A 54 1.56 -16.07 -3.81
CA ALA A 54 0.56 -16.86 -4.51
C ALA A 54 0.11 -16.25 -5.84
N GLY A 55 -0.06 -14.92 -5.92
CA GLY A 55 -0.61 -14.25 -7.10
C GLY A 55 0.06 -14.64 -8.42
N PRO A 56 1.39 -14.48 -8.57
CA PRO A 56 2.12 -14.81 -9.80
C PRO A 56 2.17 -16.31 -10.13
N ILE A 57 2.03 -17.19 -9.13
CA ILE A 57 2.15 -18.64 -9.29
C ILE A 57 0.84 -19.26 -9.75
N LEU A 58 -0.30 -18.66 -9.38
CA LEU A 58 -1.62 -19.24 -9.59
C LEU A 58 -2.01 -19.35 -11.07
N LEU A 59 -1.56 -18.42 -11.90
CA LEU A 59 -1.93 -18.37 -13.32
C LEU A 59 -0.72 -17.98 -14.18
N PRO A 60 -0.42 -18.75 -15.26
CA PRO A 60 0.52 -18.29 -16.26
C PRO A 60 -0.02 -17.03 -16.96
N THR A 61 0.88 -16.18 -17.46
CA THR A 61 0.47 -14.98 -18.20
C THR A 61 -0.26 -15.39 -19.48
N ARG A 62 -1.46 -14.86 -19.69
CA ARG A 62 -2.15 -15.05 -20.97
C ARG A 62 -1.40 -14.31 -22.08
N GLU A 63 -1.07 -15.01 -23.14
CA GLU A 63 -0.55 -14.38 -24.36
C GLU A 63 -1.69 -13.85 -25.22
N GLN A 64 -1.52 -12.62 -25.70
CA GLN A 64 -2.38 -11.98 -26.69
C GLN A 64 -1.62 -11.80 -27.99
N ASP A 65 -2.34 -11.92 -29.11
CA ASP A 65 -1.80 -11.62 -30.43
C ASP A 65 -1.34 -10.17 -30.50
N LEU A 66 -0.21 -9.94 -31.17
CA LEU A 66 0.36 -8.62 -31.31
C LEU A 66 -0.46 -7.82 -32.35
N PRO A 67 -0.89 -6.59 -32.02
CA PRO A 67 -1.74 -5.79 -32.90
C PRO A 67 -0.91 -5.11 -34.00
N PHE A 68 -0.53 -5.89 -35.01
CA PHE A 68 0.10 -5.41 -36.24
C PHE A 68 -0.57 -6.01 -37.47
N GLN A 69 -0.48 -5.30 -38.59
CA GLN A 69 -0.99 -5.74 -39.87
C GLN A 69 0.09 -5.57 -40.94
N ILE A 70 0.21 -6.54 -41.83
CA ILE A 70 1.09 -6.46 -42.99
C ILE A 70 0.24 -6.05 -44.19
N LEU A 71 0.54 -4.89 -44.76
CA LEU A 71 -0.14 -4.37 -45.95
C LEU A 71 0.76 -4.60 -47.17
N ASP A 72 0.24 -5.28 -48.19
CA ASP A 72 0.87 -5.33 -49.50
C ASP A 72 0.54 -4.07 -50.29
N LEU A 73 1.56 -3.34 -50.72
CA LEU A 73 1.40 -2.10 -51.49
C LEU A 73 1.06 -2.35 -52.96
N GLY A 74 1.06 -3.62 -53.41
CA GLY A 74 0.83 -3.97 -54.82
C GLY A 74 1.95 -3.52 -55.76
N VAL A 75 3.11 -3.16 -55.21
CA VAL A 75 4.32 -2.78 -55.94
C VAL A 75 5.36 -3.86 -55.70
N THR A 76 6.07 -4.30 -56.72
CA THR A 76 7.19 -5.24 -56.56
C THR A 76 8.49 -4.48 -56.31
N LYS A 77 9.25 -4.91 -55.30
CA LYS A 77 10.62 -4.46 -55.07
C LYS A 77 11.52 -4.89 -56.24
N SER A 78 12.72 -4.32 -56.31
CA SER A 78 13.72 -4.63 -57.35
C SER A 78 14.20 -6.09 -57.34
N ASP A 79 13.91 -6.83 -56.26
CA ASP A 79 14.19 -8.26 -56.10
C ASP A 79 13.02 -9.17 -56.56
N GLY A 80 11.92 -8.60 -57.07
CA GLY A 80 10.73 -9.32 -57.51
C GLY A 80 9.75 -9.70 -56.39
N SER A 81 10.05 -9.36 -55.13
CA SER A 81 9.14 -9.59 -53.99
C SER A 81 8.09 -8.49 -53.86
N PRO A 82 6.88 -8.78 -53.35
CA PRO A 82 5.89 -7.74 -53.08
C PRO A 82 6.38 -6.79 -51.98
N ALA A 83 6.21 -5.50 -52.21
CA ALA A 83 6.54 -4.45 -51.27
C ALA A 83 5.50 -4.42 -50.16
N THR A 84 5.83 -5.05 -49.03
CA THR A 84 4.98 -5.05 -47.84
C THR A 84 5.41 -3.97 -46.85
N VAL A 85 4.42 -3.41 -46.14
CA VAL A 85 4.62 -2.48 -45.03
C VAL A 85 3.95 -3.04 -43.78
N VAL A 86 4.68 -3.04 -42.67
CA VAL A 86 4.14 -3.43 -41.36
C VAL A 86 3.54 -2.20 -40.69
N LEU A 87 2.23 -2.24 -40.45
CA LEU A 87 1.49 -1.23 -39.70
C LEU A 87 1.28 -1.75 -38.28
N ARG A 88 1.77 -0.98 -37.30
CA ARG A 88 1.58 -1.26 -35.88
C ARG A 88 0.42 -0.43 -35.34
N ASP A 89 -0.30 -0.97 -34.36
CA ASP A 89 -1.30 -0.17 -33.65
C ASP A 89 -0.60 0.99 -32.89
N PRO A 90 -0.94 2.26 -33.18
CA PRO A 90 -0.31 3.44 -32.57
C PRO A 90 -0.59 3.59 -31.06
N SER A 91 -1.52 2.81 -30.52
CA SER A 91 -1.83 2.73 -29.09
C SER A 91 -0.73 2.02 -28.30
N TYR A 92 -0.01 1.09 -28.95
CA TYR A 92 1.04 0.25 -28.35
C TYR A 92 2.46 0.64 -28.81
N ASP A 93 2.56 1.69 -29.62
CA ASP A 93 3.79 2.21 -30.21
C ASP A 93 4.26 3.52 -29.53
N LYS A 94 4.08 3.62 -28.21
CA LYS A 94 4.59 4.76 -27.43
C LYS A 94 6.07 4.55 -27.06
N PRO A 95 6.86 5.64 -26.94
CA PRO A 95 8.26 5.53 -26.52
C PRO A 95 8.37 5.07 -25.07
N ILE A 96 9.47 4.41 -24.74
CA ILE A 96 9.82 4.13 -23.34
C ILE A 96 10.28 5.44 -22.71
N LEU A 97 9.61 5.85 -21.65
CA LEU A 97 10.02 6.96 -20.80
C LEU A 97 10.47 6.45 -19.44
N ASP A 98 11.30 7.25 -18.78
CA ASP A 98 11.69 7.01 -17.39
C ASP A 98 10.47 7.09 -16.48
N GLU A 99 10.39 6.15 -15.54
CA GLU A 99 9.32 6.10 -14.56
C GLU A 99 9.49 7.21 -13.53
N LYS A 100 8.54 8.14 -13.44
CA LYS A 100 8.56 9.20 -12.41
C LYS A 100 8.47 8.61 -11.00
N VAL A 101 7.70 7.53 -10.86
CA VAL A 101 7.59 6.77 -9.61
C VAL A 101 8.07 5.34 -9.88
N PRO A 102 9.35 5.03 -9.64
CA PRO A 102 9.85 3.67 -9.79
C PRO A 102 9.33 2.76 -8.67
N ASN A 103 9.44 1.44 -8.89
CA ASN A 103 9.04 0.41 -7.92
C ASN A 103 9.62 0.63 -6.51
N SER A 104 10.88 1.06 -6.41
CA SER A 104 11.56 1.32 -5.13
C SER A 104 10.89 2.46 -4.35
N MET A 105 10.58 3.57 -5.04
CA MET A 105 9.90 4.71 -4.45
C MET A 105 8.49 4.35 -4.00
N LEU A 106 7.74 3.62 -4.82
CA LEU A 106 6.42 3.13 -4.45
C LEU A 106 6.48 2.19 -3.22
N GLY A 107 7.49 1.31 -3.16
CA GLY A 107 7.73 0.45 -2.00
C GLY A 107 7.91 1.26 -0.71
N ILE A 108 8.73 2.31 -0.75
CA ILE A 108 8.94 3.23 0.38
C ILE A 108 7.63 3.92 0.78
N ILE A 109 6.85 4.42 -0.20
CA ILE A 109 5.57 5.09 0.05
C ILE A 109 4.57 4.13 0.70
N ASN A 110 4.48 2.90 0.22
CA ASN A 110 3.56 1.89 0.77
C ASN A 110 3.94 1.51 2.20
N VAL A 111 5.23 1.28 2.48
CA VAL A 111 5.73 1.02 3.84
C VAL A 111 5.43 2.20 4.76
N ALA A 112 5.69 3.43 4.29
CA ALA A 112 5.35 4.63 5.04
C ALA A 112 3.83 4.73 5.32
N GLY A 113 2.99 4.44 4.32
CA GLY A 113 1.52 4.42 4.48
C GLY A 113 1.04 3.41 5.52
N VAL A 114 1.60 2.21 5.54
CA VAL A 114 1.32 1.17 6.55
C VAL A 114 1.71 1.66 7.95
N VAL A 115 2.95 2.13 8.11
CA VAL A 115 3.47 2.61 9.41
C VAL A 115 2.65 3.80 9.91
N LEU A 116 2.33 4.76 9.03
CA LEU A 116 1.51 5.91 9.36
C LEU A 116 0.09 5.50 9.77
N THR A 117 -0.50 4.49 9.14
CA THR A 117 -1.82 3.98 9.53
C THR A 117 -1.80 3.42 10.95
N GLY A 118 -0.77 2.64 11.29
CA GLY A 118 -0.55 2.16 12.65
C GLY A 118 -0.35 3.29 13.67
N PHE A 119 0.48 4.27 13.31
CA PHE A 119 0.75 5.43 14.15
C PHE A 119 -0.51 6.26 14.40
N VAL A 120 -1.27 6.57 13.34
CA VAL A 120 -2.54 7.31 13.44
C VAL A 120 -3.53 6.56 14.31
N GLY A 121 -3.72 5.25 14.10
CA GLY A 121 -4.65 4.44 14.90
C GLY A 121 -4.23 4.25 16.36
N GLY A 122 -2.92 4.30 16.64
CA GLY A 122 -2.39 4.17 18.00
C GLY A 122 -2.39 5.48 18.79
N PHE A 123 -1.93 6.57 18.19
CA PHE A 123 -1.64 7.82 18.93
C PHE A 123 -2.72 8.87 18.80
N LEU A 124 -3.34 9.00 17.62
CA LEU A 124 -4.27 10.10 17.34
C LEU A 124 -5.57 10.02 18.18
N PRO A 125 -6.17 8.85 18.43
CA PRO A 125 -7.29 8.69 19.37
C PRO A 125 -7.01 9.19 20.79
N GLN A 126 -5.82 8.88 21.31
CA GLN A 126 -5.40 9.25 22.66
C GLN A 126 -5.30 10.77 22.78
N TYR A 127 -4.72 11.42 21.77
CA TYR A 127 -4.55 12.87 21.75
C TYR A 127 -5.87 13.62 21.46
N ALA A 128 -6.67 13.12 20.52
CA ALA A 128 -7.84 13.84 20.01
C ALA A 128 -9.04 13.81 20.97
N PHE A 129 -9.26 12.67 21.65
CA PHE A 129 -10.41 12.51 22.55
C PHE A 129 -10.15 11.60 23.76
N GLY A 130 -8.88 11.30 24.07
CA GLY A 130 -8.53 10.48 25.25
C GLY A 130 -8.95 9.01 25.14
N GLY A 131 -9.26 8.53 23.92
CA GLY A 131 -9.63 7.13 23.69
C GLY A 131 -8.44 6.19 23.73
N ARG A 132 -8.72 4.88 23.84
CA ARG A 132 -7.68 3.84 23.73
C ARG A 132 -7.15 3.79 22.29
N GLY A 133 -5.83 3.83 22.15
CA GLY A 133 -5.16 3.63 20.87
C GLY A 133 -5.15 2.17 20.46
N GLU A 134 -5.50 1.88 19.21
CA GLU A 134 -5.57 0.52 18.65
C GLU A 134 -4.65 0.41 17.42
N GLY A 135 -3.38 0.79 17.61
CA GLY A 135 -2.39 0.83 16.54
C GLY A 135 -2.09 -0.53 15.93
N MET A 136 -2.08 -1.61 16.73
CA MET A 136 -1.86 -2.97 16.23
C MET A 136 -2.97 -3.40 15.26
N ARG A 137 -4.23 -3.15 15.60
CA ARG A 137 -5.38 -3.42 14.72
C ARG A 137 -5.33 -2.59 13.44
N ALA A 138 -4.97 -1.31 13.54
CA ALA A 138 -4.78 -0.46 12.36
C ALA A 138 -3.63 -0.97 11.44
N LEU A 139 -2.54 -1.50 12.00
CA LEU A 139 -1.48 -2.15 11.23
C LEU A 139 -1.95 -3.46 10.59
N SER A 140 -2.69 -4.30 11.32
CA SER A 140 -3.28 -5.53 10.80
C SER A 140 -4.17 -5.24 9.59
N ALA A 141 -5.03 -4.22 9.69
CA ALA A 141 -5.86 -3.76 8.56
C ALA A 141 -5.01 -3.37 7.36
N ALA A 142 -3.88 -2.68 7.57
CA ALA A 142 -2.98 -2.31 6.48
C ALA A 142 -2.33 -3.52 5.80
N PHE A 143 -1.90 -4.54 6.56
CA PHE A 143 -1.37 -5.78 5.99
C PHE A 143 -2.42 -6.55 5.20
N VAL A 144 -3.64 -6.69 5.73
CA VAL A 144 -4.74 -7.35 5.02
C VAL A 144 -5.12 -6.61 3.75
N SER A 145 -5.21 -5.27 3.80
CA SER A 145 -5.49 -4.44 2.62
C SER A 145 -4.48 -4.68 1.50
N VAL A 146 -3.19 -4.64 1.82
CA VAL A 146 -2.12 -4.87 0.84
C VAL A 146 -2.16 -6.30 0.34
N GLY A 147 -2.31 -7.30 1.22
CA GLY A 147 -2.30 -8.71 0.83
C GLY A 147 -3.45 -9.08 -0.11
N VAL A 148 -4.67 -8.65 0.21
CA VAL A 148 -5.83 -8.86 -0.67
C VAL A 148 -5.62 -8.17 -2.01
N CYS A 149 -5.12 -6.93 -1.99
CA CYS A 149 -4.85 -6.16 -3.19
C CYS A 149 -3.79 -6.82 -4.10
N THR A 150 -2.67 -7.30 -3.53
CA THR A 150 -1.58 -7.90 -4.31
C THR A 150 -1.97 -9.25 -4.89
N LEU A 151 -2.69 -10.07 -4.12
CA LEU A 151 -3.23 -11.34 -4.61
C LEU A 151 -4.16 -11.12 -5.80
N ALA A 152 -5.16 -10.24 -5.63
CA ALA A 152 -6.14 -9.97 -6.68
C ALA A 152 -5.49 -9.33 -7.91
N ALA A 153 -4.56 -8.38 -7.73
CA ALA A 153 -3.84 -7.78 -8.84
C ALA A 153 -2.99 -8.80 -9.60
N GLY A 154 -2.32 -9.72 -8.89
CA GLY A 154 -1.54 -10.79 -9.51
C GLY A 154 -2.39 -11.70 -10.40
N ILE A 155 -3.52 -12.19 -9.86
CA ILE A 155 -4.47 -13.04 -10.59
C ILE A 155 -5.00 -12.34 -11.84
N LEU A 156 -5.47 -11.09 -11.69
CA LEU A 156 -6.06 -10.35 -12.80
C LEU A 156 -5.03 -10.03 -13.89
N ARG A 157 -3.80 -9.66 -13.51
CA ARG A 157 -2.72 -9.37 -14.46
C ARG A 157 -2.39 -10.59 -15.33
N SER A 158 -2.25 -11.76 -14.72
CA SER A 158 -2.02 -13.00 -15.45
C SER A 158 -3.21 -13.38 -16.32
N TYR A 159 -4.44 -13.20 -15.83
CA TYR A 159 -5.67 -13.55 -16.56
C TYR A 159 -5.90 -12.69 -17.81
N PHE A 160 -5.72 -11.37 -17.71
CA PHE A 160 -5.98 -10.47 -18.83
C PHE A 160 -4.87 -10.52 -19.88
N GLY A 161 -3.59 -10.54 -19.46
CA GLY A 161 -2.46 -10.60 -20.39
C GLY A 161 -2.38 -9.40 -21.35
N SER A 162 -2.89 -8.23 -20.92
CA SER A 162 -2.99 -7.04 -21.76
C SER A 162 -1.65 -6.33 -21.94
N LEU A 163 -1.34 -6.00 -23.20
CA LEU A 163 -0.11 -5.31 -23.61
C LEU A 163 -0.04 -3.86 -23.07
N ARG A 164 1.16 -3.40 -22.74
CA ARG A 164 1.41 -2.00 -22.34
C ARG A 164 1.43 -1.04 -23.53
N PRO A 165 1.14 0.26 -23.33
CA PRO A 165 1.21 1.26 -24.41
C PRO A 165 2.59 1.42 -25.05
N ASN A 166 3.67 1.08 -24.33
CA ASN A 166 5.05 1.11 -24.81
C ASN A 166 5.57 -0.27 -25.23
N PHE A 167 4.68 -1.21 -25.59
CA PHE A 167 5.05 -2.61 -25.82
C PHE A 167 6.09 -2.81 -26.93
N PHE A 168 5.84 -2.22 -28.11
CA PHE A 168 6.73 -2.41 -29.27
C PHE A 168 8.13 -1.83 -29.05
N ALA A 169 8.22 -0.70 -28.34
CA ALA A 169 9.50 -0.12 -27.97
C ALA A 169 10.21 -0.99 -26.92
N GLY A 170 9.47 -1.51 -25.94
CA GLY A 170 10.01 -2.35 -24.86
C GLY A 170 10.55 -3.70 -25.30
N CYS A 171 9.98 -4.31 -26.33
CA CYS A 171 10.40 -5.64 -26.81
C CYS A 171 11.42 -5.62 -27.97
N GLY A 172 11.89 -4.43 -28.38
CA GLY A 172 12.81 -4.29 -29.50
C GLY A 172 12.22 -4.81 -30.81
N TRP A 173 11.00 -4.36 -31.16
CA TRP A 173 10.28 -4.84 -32.33
C TRP A 173 11.07 -4.67 -33.65
N ASN A 174 11.13 -5.74 -34.46
CA ASN A 174 11.75 -5.72 -35.79
C ASN A 174 10.70 -5.87 -36.90
N ASN A 175 10.53 -4.82 -37.72
CA ASN A 175 9.57 -4.79 -38.82
C ASN A 175 9.85 -5.81 -39.93
N THR A 176 11.09 -6.27 -40.09
CA THR A 176 11.45 -7.28 -41.10
C THR A 176 11.08 -8.68 -40.65
N LEU A 177 11.26 -8.97 -39.36
CA LEU A 177 10.95 -10.28 -38.78
C LEU A 177 9.48 -10.40 -38.34
N GLY A 178 8.79 -9.29 -38.12
CA GLY A 178 7.46 -9.28 -37.53
C GLY A 178 7.44 -9.85 -36.11
N ALA A 179 8.54 -9.65 -35.37
CA ALA A 179 8.75 -10.25 -34.05
C ALA A 179 9.50 -9.31 -33.09
N CYS A 180 9.29 -9.53 -31.80
CA CYS A 180 10.12 -8.95 -30.74
C CYS A 180 11.49 -9.64 -30.74
N THR A 181 12.57 -8.85 -30.61
CA THR A 181 13.95 -9.37 -30.66
C THR A 181 14.61 -9.45 -29.30
N THR A 182 14.03 -8.79 -28.28
CA THR A 182 14.55 -8.76 -26.92
C THR A 182 13.46 -9.08 -25.91
N GLY A 183 13.87 -9.33 -24.66
CA GLY A 183 12.99 -9.28 -23.50
C GLY A 183 12.45 -7.87 -23.22
N TRP A 184 11.71 -7.72 -22.12
CA TRP A 184 11.07 -6.45 -21.77
C TRP A 184 12.06 -5.40 -21.23
N LYS A 185 12.37 -4.34 -21.98
CA LYS A 185 13.38 -3.31 -21.62
C LYS A 185 14.82 -3.83 -21.51
N GLY A 186 15.09 -5.07 -21.93
CA GLY A 186 16.41 -5.68 -21.86
C GLY A 186 16.36 -7.17 -22.22
N GLU A 187 17.51 -7.75 -22.57
CA GLU A 187 17.60 -9.15 -22.99
C GLU A 187 17.31 -10.14 -21.85
N HIS A 188 17.60 -9.77 -20.60
CA HIS A 188 17.43 -10.63 -19.42
C HIS A 188 16.05 -10.55 -18.77
N ASP A 189 15.20 -9.63 -19.22
CA ASP A 189 13.91 -9.37 -18.61
C ASP A 189 12.79 -10.16 -19.31
N ASP A 190 11.86 -10.69 -18.51
CA ASP A 190 10.74 -11.48 -19.02
C ASP A 190 9.80 -10.60 -19.87
N LEU A 191 9.56 -11.03 -21.11
CA LEU A 191 8.65 -10.35 -22.04
C LEU A 191 7.21 -10.27 -21.49
N ASP A 192 6.83 -11.22 -20.63
CA ASP A 192 5.54 -11.24 -19.94
C ASP A 192 5.28 -9.99 -19.10
N GLU A 193 6.32 -9.32 -18.62
CA GLU A 193 6.14 -8.07 -17.86
C GLU A 193 5.54 -6.96 -18.74
N GLY A 194 5.82 -6.97 -20.04
CA GLY A 194 5.19 -6.12 -21.04
C GLY A 194 3.72 -6.49 -21.32
N ARG A 195 3.32 -7.72 -21.00
CA ARG A 195 1.96 -8.27 -21.17
C ARG A 195 1.10 -8.16 -19.90
N ARG A 196 1.60 -7.55 -18.82
CA ARG A 196 0.90 -7.38 -17.54
C ARG A 196 0.49 -5.92 -17.31
N SER A 197 -0.23 -5.33 -18.27
CA SER A 197 -0.72 -3.94 -18.14
C SER A 197 -1.94 -3.84 -17.22
N PHE A 198 -3.01 -4.58 -17.52
CA PHE A 198 -4.27 -4.48 -16.79
C PHE A 198 -4.38 -5.49 -15.64
N PRO A 199 -4.81 -5.09 -14.42
CA PRO A 199 -4.90 -3.72 -13.91
C PRO A 199 -3.54 -3.16 -13.44
N SER A 200 -3.45 -1.84 -13.22
CA SER A 200 -2.22 -1.21 -12.71
C SER A 200 -1.95 -1.56 -11.24
N GLY A 201 -0.90 -2.33 -10.97
CA GLY A 201 -0.46 -2.76 -9.64
C GLY A 201 0.21 -1.64 -8.84
N HIS A 202 0.89 -0.71 -9.53
CA HIS A 202 1.38 0.53 -8.91
C HIS A 202 0.23 1.34 -8.32
N THR A 203 -0.81 1.53 -9.13
CA THR A 203 -2.00 2.25 -8.70
C THR A 203 -2.74 1.49 -7.60
N ALA A 204 -2.95 0.19 -7.78
CA ALA A 204 -3.68 -0.63 -6.81
C ALA A 204 -3.01 -0.64 -5.42
N SER A 205 -1.70 -0.83 -5.37
CA SER A 205 -0.96 -0.82 -4.09
C SER A 205 -0.89 0.56 -3.44
N ALA A 206 -0.77 1.65 -4.22
CA ALA A 206 -0.84 3.01 -3.69
C ALA A 206 -2.20 3.30 -3.05
N TYR A 207 -3.29 2.92 -3.71
CA TYR A 207 -4.64 3.08 -3.14
C TYR A 207 -4.87 2.13 -1.94
N SER A 208 -4.38 0.90 -1.95
CA SER A 208 -4.61 -0.04 -0.83
C SER A 208 -4.01 0.45 0.50
N THR A 209 -2.90 1.21 0.46
CA THR A 209 -2.26 1.78 1.65
C THR A 209 -2.75 3.20 1.97
N LEU A 210 -2.71 4.11 0.99
CA LEU A 210 -2.99 5.53 1.22
C LEU A 210 -4.48 5.82 1.36
N PHE A 211 -5.35 5.09 0.66
CA PHE A 211 -6.79 5.20 0.88
C PHE A 211 -7.17 4.67 2.27
N LEU A 212 -6.54 3.58 2.72
CA LEU A 212 -6.75 3.07 4.07
C LEU A 212 -6.32 4.08 5.15
N LEU A 213 -5.17 4.74 4.95
CA LEU A 213 -4.73 5.83 5.83
C LEU A 213 -5.76 6.98 5.87
N SER A 214 -6.33 7.32 4.72
CA SER A 214 -7.40 8.31 4.60
C SER A 214 -8.66 7.89 5.38
N LEU A 215 -9.07 6.63 5.24
CA LEU A 215 -10.19 6.06 6.02
C LEU A 215 -9.91 6.08 7.52
N CYS A 216 -8.68 5.76 7.95
CA CYS A 216 -8.27 5.80 9.34
C CYS A 216 -8.40 7.21 9.93
N LEU A 217 -7.88 8.23 9.23
CA LEU A 217 -8.00 9.63 9.63
C LEU A 217 -9.48 10.08 9.71
N LEU A 218 -10.31 9.65 8.75
CA LEU A 218 -11.76 9.95 8.78
C LEU A 218 -12.46 9.28 9.96
N ARG A 219 -12.10 8.04 10.33
CA ARG A 219 -12.67 7.38 11.52
C ARG A 219 -12.27 8.09 12.80
N VAL A 220 -11.01 8.51 12.94
CA VAL A 220 -10.57 9.33 14.09
C VAL A 220 -11.30 10.67 14.13
N ALA A 221 -11.49 11.33 12.99
CA ALA A 221 -12.25 12.58 12.90
C ALA A 221 -13.73 12.38 13.32
N ARG A 222 -14.36 11.27 12.92
CA ARG A 222 -15.73 10.93 13.33
C ARG A 222 -15.83 10.66 14.83
N ALA A 223 -14.92 9.87 15.39
CA ALA A 223 -14.85 9.60 16.82
C ALA A 223 -14.64 10.88 17.64
N THR A 224 -13.75 11.76 17.18
CA THR A 224 -13.53 13.08 17.80
C THR A 224 -14.79 13.94 17.78
N ARG A 225 -15.58 13.91 16.69
CA ARG A 225 -16.86 14.64 16.64
C ARG A 225 -17.88 14.05 17.63
N ALA A 226 -17.94 12.72 17.73
CA ALA A 226 -18.85 12.04 18.64
C ALA A 226 -18.53 12.35 20.10
N SER A 227 -17.26 12.29 20.50
CA SER A 227 -16.83 12.62 21.86
C SER A 227 -17.13 14.08 22.23
N ILE A 228 -16.88 15.03 21.32
CA ILE A 228 -17.23 16.44 21.53
C ILE A 228 -18.74 16.62 21.72
N ARG A 229 -19.58 15.92 20.95
CA ARG A 229 -21.04 15.98 21.10
C ARG A 229 -21.48 15.43 22.45
N ALA A 230 -20.90 14.31 22.90
CA ALA A 230 -21.17 13.74 24.21
C ALA A 230 -20.77 14.70 25.34
N SER A 231 -19.61 15.36 25.25
CA SER A 231 -19.18 16.34 26.25
C SER A 231 -20.06 17.61 26.28
N ARG A 232 -20.65 18.02 25.16
CA ARG A 232 -21.59 19.16 25.13
C ARG A 232 -22.90 18.87 25.85
N ALA A 233 -23.33 17.62 25.91
CA ALA A 233 -24.46 17.23 26.75
C ALA A 233 -24.12 17.33 28.24
N ALA A 234 -22.83 17.40 28.60
CA ALA A 234 -22.34 17.44 29.97
C ALA A 234 -21.99 18.87 30.46
N GLU A 235 -21.27 19.71 29.69
CA GLU A 235 -20.93 21.11 30.07
C GLU A 235 -20.59 22.04 28.87
N ASP A 236 -20.77 23.36 29.03
CA ASP A 236 -20.74 24.39 27.97
C ASP A 236 -19.36 24.93 27.53
N HIS A 237 -18.24 24.43 28.07
CA HIS A 237 -16.90 25.01 27.81
C HIS A 237 -15.99 24.16 26.92
N VAL A 238 -16.47 23.74 25.74
CA VAL A 238 -15.59 23.15 24.71
C VAL A 238 -14.89 24.25 23.90
N GLY A 239 -13.59 24.47 24.17
CA GLY A 239 -12.75 25.45 23.47
C GLY A 239 -12.66 25.24 21.95
N TRP A 240 -12.49 26.34 21.20
CA TRP A 240 -12.51 26.37 19.72
C TRP A 240 -11.54 25.39 19.05
N ARG A 241 -10.36 25.15 19.65
CA ARG A 241 -9.33 24.23 19.12
C ARG A 241 -9.86 22.80 18.96
N LYS A 242 -10.59 22.29 19.96
CA LYS A 242 -11.21 20.94 19.88
C LYS A 242 -12.29 20.89 18.79
N ARG A 243 -12.97 22.01 18.52
CA ARG A 243 -14.00 22.09 17.46
C ARG A 243 -13.40 22.07 16.05
N LEU A 244 -12.21 22.65 15.85
CA LEU A 244 -11.54 22.68 14.54
C LEU A 244 -10.78 21.39 14.21
N LEU A 245 -10.29 20.67 15.22
CA LEU A 245 -9.53 19.44 15.03
C LEU A 245 -10.20 18.41 14.08
N PRO A 246 -11.49 18.02 14.24
CA PRO A 246 -12.11 17.06 13.33
C PRO A 246 -12.27 17.58 11.90
N ALA A 247 -12.43 18.89 11.71
CA ALA A 247 -12.45 19.48 10.37
C ALA A 247 -11.06 19.40 9.73
N LEU A 248 -10.01 19.75 10.47
CA LEU A 248 -8.62 19.61 10.02
C LEU A 248 -8.28 18.16 9.67
N LEU A 249 -8.64 17.19 10.52
CA LEU A 249 -8.43 15.77 10.22
C LEU A 249 -9.17 15.30 8.96
N THR A 250 -10.35 15.88 8.68
CA THR A 250 -11.10 15.56 7.46
C THR A 250 -10.38 16.10 6.22
N VAL A 251 -9.81 17.31 6.29
CA VAL A 251 -9.00 17.88 5.20
C VAL A 251 -7.71 17.08 5.02
N LEU A 252 -7.01 16.75 6.11
CA LEU A 252 -5.79 15.95 6.07
C LEU A 252 -6.04 14.54 5.52
N ALA A 253 -7.23 13.97 5.73
CA ALA A 253 -7.59 12.68 5.17
C ALA A 253 -7.69 12.67 3.63
N VAL A 254 -7.81 13.82 2.96
CA VAL A 254 -7.82 13.87 1.49
C VAL A 254 -6.41 13.69 0.93
N LEU A 255 -5.38 14.17 1.65
CA LEU A 255 -4.01 14.23 1.14
C LEU A 255 -3.44 12.86 0.71
N PRO A 256 -3.56 11.77 1.48
CA PRO A 256 -3.01 10.48 1.07
C PRO A 256 -3.68 9.96 -0.19
N THR A 257 -5.02 10.10 -0.30
CA THR A 257 -5.76 9.68 -1.49
C THR A 257 -5.36 10.52 -2.71
N THR A 258 -5.20 11.83 -2.57
CA THR A 258 -4.67 12.68 -3.64
C THR A 258 -3.26 12.25 -4.05
N GLY A 259 -2.39 11.90 -3.10
CA GLY A 259 -1.07 11.33 -3.37
C GLY A 259 -1.15 10.05 -4.20
N ALA A 260 -2.08 9.15 -3.88
CA ALA A 260 -2.34 7.95 -4.68
C ALA A 260 -2.80 8.30 -6.10
N THR A 261 -3.68 9.30 -6.26
CA THR A 261 -4.11 9.79 -7.58
C THR A 261 -2.95 10.39 -8.39
N LEU A 262 -2.02 11.11 -7.75
CA LEU A 262 -0.85 11.65 -8.43
C LEU A 262 0.09 10.53 -8.91
N ILE A 263 0.32 9.50 -8.08
CA ILE A 263 1.08 8.29 -8.48
C ILE A 263 0.38 7.61 -9.66
N ALA A 264 -0.94 7.44 -9.59
CA ALA A 264 -1.76 6.86 -10.65
C ALA A 264 -1.62 7.64 -11.97
N ALA A 265 -1.65 8.97 -11.91
CA ALA A 265 -1.48 9.84 -13.07
C ALA A 265 -0.10 9.66 -13.73
N THR A 266 0.97 9.45 -12.95
CA THR A 266 2.30 9.20 -13.53
C THR A 266 2.32 7.97 -14.44
N ARG A 267 1.55 6.91 -14.10
CA ARG A 267 1.51 5.68 -14.92
C ARG A 267 0.94 5.90 -16.31
N VAL A 268 0.04 6.86 -16.46
CA VAL A 268 -0.52 7.27 -17.76
C VAL A 268 0.47 8.18 -18.49
N THR A 269 1.05 9.18 -17.80
CA THR A 269 1.98 10.12 -18.45
C THR A 269 3.28 9.48 -18.90
N ASP A 270 3.68 8.39 -18.24
CA ASP A 270 4.93 7.67 -18.52
C ASP A 270 4.69 6.51 -19.53
N TYR A 271 3.48 6.36 -20.07
CA TYR A 271 3.07 5.33 -21.05
C TYR A 271 3.20 3.88 -20.60
N TYR A 272 3.13 3.62 -19.29
CA TYR A 272 3.16 2.25 -18.76
C TYR A 272 1.78 1.60 -18.70
N HIS A 273 0.71 2.40 -18.66
CA HIS A 273 -0.65 1.93 -18.49
C HIS A 273 -1.65 2.80 -19.24
N PHE A 274 -2.71 2.17 -19.74
CA PHE A 274 -3.88 2.91 -20.20
C PHE A 274 -4.66 3.47 -19.01
N THR A 275 -5.49 4.48 -19.27
CA THR A 275 -6.35 5.09 -18.24
C THR A 275 -7.30 4.07 -17.60
N ALA A 276 -7.81 3.11 -18.38
CA ALA A 276 -8.66 2.02 -17.89
C ALA A 276 -7.91 1.13 -16.87
N ASP A 277 -6.65 0.79 -17.13
CA ASP A 277 -5.81 -0.02 -16.25
C ASP A 277 -5.61 0.68 -14.90
N VAL A 278 -5.43 2.01 -14.94
CA VAL A 278 -5.24 2.86 -13.76
C VAL A 278 -6.53 2.98 -12.95
N VAL A 279 -7.67 3.19 -13.61
CA VAL A 279 -8.99 3.23 -12.94
C VAL A 279 -9.31 1.89 -12.29
N ALA A 280 -9.12 0.77 -12.99
CA ALA A 280 -9.33 -0.56 -12.44
C ALA A 280 -8.39 -0.86 -11.26
N GLY A 281 -7.12 -0.44 -11.36
CA GLY A 281 -6.18 -0.52 -10.26
C GLY A 281 -6.64 0.29 -9.04
N ALA A 282 -7.10 1.52 -9.24
CA ALA A 282 -7.61 2.37 -8.16
C ALA A 282 -8.85 1.75 -7.48
N LEU A 283 -9.80 1.23 -8.25
CA LEU A 283 -10.98 0.54 -7.73
C LEU A 283 -10.60 -0.69 -6.91
N LEU A 284 -9.63 -1.48 -7.39
CA LEU A 284 -9.14 -2.66 -6.67
C LEU A 284 -8.49 -2.28 -5.33
N GLY A 285 -7.65 -1.25 -5.33
CA GLY A 285 -7.00 -0.74 -4.11
C GLY A 285 -8.02 -0.18 -3.11
N VAL A 286 -8.99 0.61 -3.59
CA VAL A 286 -10.09 1.15 -2.77
C VAL A 286 -10.94 0.04 -2.18
N ALA A 287 -11.31 -0.97 -2.97
CA ALA A 287 -12.10 -2.11 -2.49
C ALA A 287 -11.34 -2.90 -1.42
N SER A 288 -10.05 -3.18 -1.64
CA SER A 288 -9.21 -3.89 -0.66
C SER A 288 -9.06 -3.10 0.64
N ALA A 289 -8.84 -1.79 0.54
CA ALA A 289 -8.77 -0.90 1.68
C ALA A 289 -10.11 -0.82 2.42
N ALA A 290 -11.24 -0.73 1.72
CA ALA A 290 -12.57 -0.71 2.34
C ALA A 290 -12.88 -2.02 3.08
N LEU A 291 -12.56 -3.17 2.50
CA LEU A 291 -12.74 -4.48 3.13
C LEU A 291 -11.89 -4.64 4.40
N ALA A 292 -10.62 -4.25 4.34
CA ALA A 292 -9.75 -4.26 5.51
C ALA A 292 -10.18 -3.22 6.55
N ALA A 293 -10.69 -2.08 6.08
CA ALA A 293 -11.17 -1.01 6.92
C ALA A 293 -12.40 -1.41 7.74
N GLU A 294 -13.31 -2.20 7.20
CA GLU A 294 -14.48 -2.68 7.95
C GLU A 294 -14.19 -3.93 8.79
N SER A 295 -13.27 -4.78 8.37
CA SER A 295 -12.97 -6.01 9.12
C SER A 295 -12.08 -5.79 10.34
N LEU A 296 -11.13 -4.84 10.26
CA LEU A 296 -10.05 -4.74 11.25
C LEU A 296 -9.77 -3.33 11.77
N LEU A 297 -10.29 -2.28 11.12
CA LEU A 297 -9.99 -0.93 11.58
C LEU A 297 -10.82 -0.60 12.81
N PRO A 298 -10.21 -0.02 13.86
CA PRO A 298 -10.89 0.22 15.13
C PRO A 298 -12.14 1.08 14.98
N HIS A 299 -13.24 0.62 15.56
CA HIS A 299 -14.39 1.46 15.88
C HIS A 299 -14.02 2.25 17.13
N PHE A 300 -13.32 3.37 16.95
CA PHE A 300 -12.82 4.24 18.00
C PHE A 300 -13.94 4.85 18.91
N GLY A 301 -14.67 4.02 19.67
CA GLY A 301 -15.73 4.42 20.59
C GLY A 301 -17.04 4.87 19.94
N LEU A 302 -17.40 4.36 18.76
CA LEU A 302 -18.72 4.58 18.15
C LEU A 302 -19.74 3.47 18.45
N GLU A 303 -19.41 2.53 19.33
CA GLU A 303 -20.36 1.55 19.84
C GLU A 303 -21.15 2.19 20.99
N GLY A 304 -22.20 2.90 20.60
CA GLY A 304 -23.32 3.30 21.45
C GLY A 304 -24.61 2.92 20.73
#